data_AF-A0A2Z5FU29-F1
#
_entry.id   AF-A0A2Z5FU29-F1
#
_cell.length_a   1.000
_cell.length_b   1.000
_cell.length_c   1.000
_cell.angle_alpha   90.00
_cell.angle_beta   90.00
_cell.angle_gamma   90.00
#
_symmetry.space_group_name_H-M   'P 1'
#
loop_
_entity.id
_entity.type
_entity.pdbx_description
1 polymer ?
#
loop_
_entity_poly.entity_id
_entity_poly.type
_entity_poly.pdbx_seq_one_letter_code
_entity_poly.pdbx_strand_id
1 'polypeptide(L)'
;MTALLEVEALFATADGQLKGAPRDPDLVLSMRCNLARVLDLTDERFHRELGTTRHELVSLSPSRFILNAQGRETPTQVLGAACSFSGRISALKVPSAAHSSGYCLDIFPDSLLVGERVHIMDESGRINAQIDGLIPIPVIARTRSS
;
A
#
# COMPACT_ATOMS: atom_id res chain seq x y z
N MET A 1 -8.69 -13.38 -4.69
CA MET A 1 -7.61 -14.07 -5.43
C MET A 1 -6.27 -13.35 -5.29
N THR A 2 -6.13 -12.07 -5.72
CA THR A 2 -4.87 -11.31 -5.59
C THR A 2 -4.27 -11.34 -4.17
N ALA A 3 -5.08 -11.12 -3.13
CA ALA A 3 -4.60 -11.13 -1.74
C ALA A 3 -3.93 -12.44 -1.33
N LEU A 4 -4.48 -13.60 -1.73
CA LEU A 4 -3.89 -14.89 -1.43
C LEU A 4 -2.56 -15.09 -2.16
N LEU A 5 -2.50 -14.70 -3.44
CA LEU A 5 -1.28 -14.79 -4.25
C LEU A 5 -0.15 -13.90 -3.71
N GLU A 6 -0.48 -12.69 -3.25
CA GLU A 6 0.49 -11.79 -2.62
C GLU A 6 1.04 -12.34 -1.30
N VAL A 7 0.17 -12.94 -0.46
CA VAL A 7 0.61 -13.61 0.78
C VAL A 7 1.49 -14.82 0.44
N GLU A 8 1.10 -15.65 -0.52
CA GLU A 8 1.90 -16.81 -0.96
C GLU A 8 3.28 -16.38 -1.49
N ALA A 9 3.38 -15.27 -2.23
CA ALA A 9 4.65 -14.74 -2.72
C ALA A 9 5.63 -14.32 -1.59
N LEU A 10 5.12 -14.04 -0.38
CA LEU A 10 5.97 -13.79 0.79
C LEU A 10 6.65 -15.07 1.29
N PHE A 11 6.00 -16.22 1.13
CA PHE A 11 6.44 -17.50 1.69
C PHE A 11 7.01 -18.47 0.65
N ALA A 12 6.79 -18.24 -0.63
CA ALA A 12 7.33 -19.05 -1.72
C ALA A 12 8.30 -18.25 -2.60
N THR A 13 9.28 -18.93 -3.19
CA THR A 13 10.04 -18.42 -4.34
C THR A 13 9.21 -18.59 -5.62
N ALA A 14 9.64 -17.95 -6.72
CA ALA A 14 9.04 -18.13 -8.03
C ALA A 14 9.01 -19.61 -8.49
N ASP A 15 9.93 -20.43 -7.95
CA ASP A 15 10.08 -21.85 -8.25
C ASP A 15 9.28 -22.75 -7.27
N GLY A 16 8.45 -22.15 -6.40
CA GLY A 16 7.61 -22.84 -5.43
C GLY A 16 8.35 -23.33 -4.17
N GLN A 17 9.61 -22.96 -3.97
CA GLN A 17 10.35 -23.33 -2.75
C GLN A 17 9.90 -22.48 -1.56
N LEU A 18 9.68 -23.14 -0.42
CA LEU A 18 9.29 -22.46 0.81
C LEU A 18 10.46 -21.64 1.38
N LYS A 19 10.21 -20.36 1.67
CA LYS A 19 11.11 -19.46 2.40
C LYS A 19 11.05 -19.75 3.91
N GLY A 20 11.28 -21.00 4.32
CA GLY A 20 11.69 -21.47 5.66
C GLY A 20 11.11 -20.89 6.97
N ALA A 21 10.10 -20.02 6.97
CA ALA A 21 9.62 -19.32 8.17
C ALA A 21 8.37 -19.99 8.77
N PRO A 22 8.21 -20.02 10.10
CA PRO A 22 6.95 -20.42 10.74
C PRO A 22 5.80 -19.54 10.24
N ARG A 23 4.66 -20.15 9.90
CA ARG A 23 3.45 -19.47 9.45
C ARG A 23 2.39 -19.59 10.53
N ASP A 24 1.98 -18.45 11.08
CA ASP A 24 0.78 -18.34 11.92
C ASP A 24 -0.47 -18.66 11.10
N PRO A 25 -1.58 -19.11 11.71
CA PRO A 25 -2.81 -19.36 10.97
C PRO A 25 -3.29 -18.10 10.25
N ASP A 26 -3.62 -18.24 8.98
CA ASP A 26 -4.11 -17.12 8.18
C ASP A 26 -5.54 -16.75 8.60
N LEU A 27 -5.79 -15.45 8.68
CA LEU A 27 -7.12 -14.87 8.83
C LEU A 27 -7.45 -14.08 7.56
N VAL A 28 -8.57 -14.43 6.92
CA VAL A 28 -9.08 -13.68 5.77
C VAL A 28 -10.07 -12.64 6.25
N LEU A 29 -9.79 -11.37 5.93
CA LEU A 29 -10.66 -10.24 6.22
C LEU A 29 -11.13 -9.60 4.92
N SER A 30 -12.39 -9.15 4.91
CA SER A 30 -12.96 -8.33 3.86
C SER A 30 -12.87 -6.86 4.25
N MET A 31 -12.54 -6.02 3.27
CA MET A 31 -12.48 -4.56 3.44
C MET A 31 -13.46 -3.89 2.49
N ARG A 32 -14.34 -3.05 3.03
CA ARG A 32 -15.19 -2.15 2.24
C ARG A 32 -14.66 -0.72 2.39
N CYS A 33 -14.25 -0.13 1.28
CA CYS A 33 -13.61 1.17 1.26
C CYS A 33 -14.50 2.21 0.57
N ASN A 34 -14.64 3.37 1.19
CA ASN A 34 -15.11 4.60 0.53
C ASN A 34 -13.94 5.58 0.55
N LEU A 35 -13.27 5.76 -0.58
CA LEU A 35 -12.03 6.56 -0.68
C LEU A 35 -12.18 7.50 -1.88
N ALA A 36 -11.89 8.78 -1.68
CA ALA A 36 -12.06 9.81 -2.71
C ALA A 36 -10.74 10.20 -3.37
N ARG A 37 -9.60 10.04 -2.67
CA ARG A 37 -8.30 10.53 -3.12
C ARG A 37 -7.31 9.39 -3.34
N VAL A 38 -7.67 8.50 -4.25
CA VAL A 38 -6.84 7.35 -4.62
C VAL A 38 -5.96 7.72 -5.81
N LEU A 39 -4.63 7.58 -5.65
CA LEU A 39 -3.71 7.64 -6.78
C LEU A 39 -3.66 6.26 -7.44
N ASP A 40 -4.14 6.15 -8.68
CA ASP A 40 -4.24 4.88 -9.41
C ASP A 40 -2.99 4.60 -10.25
N LEU A 41 -2.01 3.90 -9.67
CA LEU A 41 -0.79 3.49 -10.35
C LEU A 41 -0.98 2.28 -11.28
N THR A 42 -2.21 1.78 -11.44
CA THR A 42 -2.53 0.85 -12.54
C THR A 42 -2.74 1.56 -13.87
N ASP A 43 -2.89 2.90 -13.84
CA ASP A 43 -2.95 3.75 -15.03
C ASP A 43 -1.57 4.31 -15.38
N GLU A 44 -1.09 3.96 -16.59
CA GLU A 44 0.26 4.32 -17.08
C GLU A 44 0.46 5.83 -17.26
N ARG A 45 -0.62 6.64 -17.28
CA ARG A 45 -0.50 8.10 -17.33
C ARG A 45 0.25 8.65 -16.13
N PHE A 46 -0.01 8.11 -14.93
CA PHE A 46 0.65 8.55 -13.71
C PHE A 46 2.12 8.10 -13.62
N HIS A 47 2.52 7.05 -14.35
CA HIS A 47 3.91 6.58 -14.33
C HIS A 47 4.85 7.67 -14.87
N ARG A 48 4.47 8.32 -15.97
CA ARG A 48 5.24 9.42 -16.57
C ARG A 48 5.31 10.65 -15.67
N GLU A 49 4.19 11.03 -15.06
CA GLU A 49 4.12 12.21 -14.18
C GLU A 49 4.97 12.02 -12.91
N LEU A 50 5.05 10.79 -12.41
CA LEU A 50 5.81 10.44 -11.21
C LEU A 50 7.26 10.02 -11.52
N GLY A 51 7.65 9.98 -12.80
CA GLY A 51 8.98 9.53 -13.21
C GLY A 51 9.27 8.07 -12.84
N THR A 52 8.25 7.22 -12.85
CA THR A 52 8.36 5.79 -12.56
C THR A 52 7.95 4.92 -13.76
N THR A 53 8.09 3.61 -13.63
CA THR A 53 7.70 2.62 -14.63
C THR A 53 6.94 1.48 -13.99
N ARG A 54 6.11 0.77 -14.77
CA ARG A 54 5.47 -0.47 -14.32
C ARG A 54 6.49 -1.47 -13.76
N HIS A 55 7.65 -1.59 -14.40
CA HIS A 55 8.72 -2.48 -13.93
C HIS A 55 9.20 -2.11 -12.53
N GLU A 56 9.43 -0.83 -12.24
CA GLU A 56 9.82 -0.40 -10.89
C GLU A 56 8.75 -0.68 -9.83
N LEU A 57 7.47 -0.60 -10.21
CA LEU A 57 6.35 -0.85 -9.28
C LEU A 57 6.18 -2.33 -8.92
N VAL A 58 6.53 -3.25 -9.81
CA VAL A 58 6.33 -4.70 -9.61
C VAL A 58 7.62 -5.50 -9.42
N SER A 59 8.77 -4.91 -9.71
CA SER A 59 10.07 -5.60 -9.62
C SER A 59 10.43 -5.88 -8.16
N LEU A 60 10.88 -7.11 -7.92
CA LEU A 60 11.49 -7.54 -6.66
C LEU A 60 13.00 -7.26 -6.62
N SER A 61 13.53 -6.60 -7.65
CA SER A 61 14.95 -6.31 -7.85
C SER A 61 15.17 -4.80 -8.02
N PRO A 62 16.08 -4.19 -7.25
CA PRO A 62 16.83 -4.78 -6.14
C PRO A 62 15.92 -5.20 -4.97
N SER A 63 16.29 -6.28 -4.28
CA SER A 63 15.51 -6.80 -3.15
C SER A 63 15.37 -5.75 -2.04
N ARG A 64 14.13 -5.48 -1.63
CA ARG A 64 13.82 -4.60 -0.50
C ARG A 64 14.56 -5.01 0.78
N PHE A 65 14.76 -6.30 1.00
CA PHE A 65 15.47 -6.80 2.19
C PHE A 65 16.95 -6.40 2.16
N ILE A 66 17.57 -6.49 0.98
CA ILE A 66 18.99 -6.12 0.80
C ILE A 66 19.15 -4.61 0.96
N LEU A 67 18.30 -3.82 0.29
CA LEU A 67 18.39 -2.36 0.36
C LEU A 67 18.11 -1.85 1.78
N ASN A 68 17.07 -2.33 2.45
CA ASN A 68 16.73 -1.89 3.80
C ASN A 68 17.84 -2.25 4.80
N ALA A 69 18.49 -3.41 4.67
CA ALA A 69 19.65 -3.78 5.49
C ALA A 69 20.85 -2.85 5.30
N GLN A 70 20.92 -2.14 4.17
CA GLN A 70 21.93 -1.13 3.87
C GLN A 70 21.47 0.30 4.22
N GLY A 71 20.30 0.46 4.85
CA GLY A 71 19.72 1.78 5.14
C GLY A 71 19.25 2.53 3.89
N ARG A 72 18.94 1.81 2.81
CA ARG A 72 18.47 2.37 1.53
C ARG A 72 17.04 1.94 1.28
N GLU A 73 16.23 2.84 0.74
CA GLU A 73 14.84 2.56 0.36
C GLU A 73 14.74 2.13 -1.11
N THR A 74 13.76 1.28 -1.44
CA THR A 74 13.37 1.02 -2.83
C THR A 74 12.66 2.24 -3.42
N PRO A 75 12.63 2.40 -4.76
CA PRO A 75 11.82 3.44 -5.41
C PRO A 75 10.35 3.44 -4.96
N THR A 76 9.76 2.25 -4.76
CA THR A 76 8.38 2.09 -4.26
C THR A 76 8.20 2.57 -2.82
N GLN A 77 9.19 2.37 -1.94
CA GLN A 77 9.16 2.91 -0.57
C GLN A 77 9.26 4.44 -0.56
N VAL A 78 10.14 5.01 -1.40
CA VAL A 78 10.27 6.47 -1.54
C VAL A 78 8.96 7.09 -2.05
N LEU A 79 8.33 6.48 -3.06
CA LEU A 79 7.05 6.91 -3.59
C LEU A 79 5.93 6.83 -2.53
N GLY A 80 5.84 5.71 -1.82
CA GLY A 80 4.85 5.51 -0.75
C GLY A 80 5.01 6.54 0.37
N ALA A 81 6.24 6.80 0.81
CA ALA A 81 6.56 7.80 1.83
C ALA A 81 6.18 9.22 1.37
N ALA A 82 6.50 9.59 0.12
CA ALA A 82 6.13 10.89 -0.43
C ALA A 82 4.61 11.08 -0.51
N CYS A 83 3.87 10.03 -0.90
CA CYS A 83 2.41 10.07 -0.95
C CYS A 83 1.80 10.25 0.43
N SER A 84 2.25 9.45 1.41
CA SER A 84 1.84 9.57 2.82
C SER A 84 2.14 10.95 3.39
N PHE A 85 3.37 11.43 3.22
CA PHE A 85 3.81 12.74 3.71
C PHE A 85 2.99 13.90 3.14
N SER A 86 2.51 13.80 1.90
CA SER A 86 1.72 14.84 1.27
C SER A 86 0.40 15.12 2.01
N GLY A 87 -0.17 14.12 2.69
CA GLY A 87 -1.53 14.15 3.26
C GLY A 87 -2.65 14.32 2.22
N ARG A 88 -2.31 14.40 0.92
CA ARG A 88 -3.25 14.65 -0.18
C ARG A 88 -3.86 13.38 -0.76
N ILE A 89 -3.25 12.24 -0.48
CA ILE A 89 -3.62 10.93 -1.01
C ILE A 89 -4.12 10.08 0.15
N SER A 90 -5.29 9.46 0.00
CA SER A 90 -5.88 8.56 0.99
C SER A 90 -5.43 7.11 0.79
N ALA A 91 -5.12 6.73 -0.45
CA ALA A 91 -4.62 5.41 -0.79
C ALA A 91 -3.89 5.39 -2.14
N LEU A 92 -3.06 4.37 -2.33
CA LEU A 92 -2.45 4.00 -3.61
C LEU A 92 -3.10 2.72 -4.12
N LYS A 93 -3.55 2.73 -5.38
CA LYS A 93 -3.91 1.50 -6.08
C LYS A 93 -2.71 1.09 -6.92
N VAL A 94 -2.01 0.03 -6.52
CA VAL A 94 -0.72 -0.38 -7.10
C VAL A 94 -0.86 -1.69 -7.87
N PRO A 95 -0.18 -1.86 -9.03
CA PRO A 95 -0.19 -3.14 -9.73
C PRO A 95 0.42 -4.23 -8.85
N SER A 96 -0.19 -5.41 -8.87
CA SER A 96 0.30 -6.57 -8.11
C SER A 96 1.51 -7.19 -8.79
N ALA A 97 2.56 -7.47 -8.00
CA ALA A 97 3.74 -8.18 -8.47
C ALA A 97 3.47 -9.69 -8.60
N ALA A 98 2.61 -10.24 -7.72
CA ALA A 98 2.25 -11.66 -7.70
C ALA A 98 1.12 -12.02 -8.68
N HIS A 99 0.30 -11.05 -9.12
CA HIS A 99 -0.84 -11.27 -10.00
C HIS A 99 -0.88 -10.19 -11.09
N SER A 100 -0.49 -10.55 -12.32
CA SER A 100 -0.29 -9.61 -13.43
C SER A 100 -1.51 -8.76 -13.83
N SER A 101 -2.73 -9.23 -13.56
CA SER A 101 -3.99 -8.51 -13.78
C SER A 101 -4.60 -7.91 -12.50
N GLY A 102 -3.99 -8.20 -11.36
CA GLY A 102 -4.43 -7.75 -10.04
C GLY A 102 -3.81 -6.43 -9.61
N TYR A 103 -4.32 -5.91 -8.50
CA TYR A 103 -3.79 -4.74 -7.82
C TYR A 103 -3.84 -4.94 -6.31
N CYS A 104 -2.98 -4.20 -5.60
CA CYS A 104 -3.05 -3.99 -4.16
C CYS A 104 -3.56 -2.57 -3.88
N LEU A 105 -4.17 -2.38 -2.72
CA LEU A 105 -4.65 -1.08 -2.27
C LEU A 105 -3.95 -0.74 -0.96
N ASP A 106 -2.99 0.19 -1.03
CA ASP A 106 -2.25 0.66 0.12
C ASP A 106 -2.97 1.89 0.69
N ILE A 107 -3.63 1.72 1.84
CA ILE A 107 -4.42 2.79 2.46
C ILE A 107 -3.55 3.51 3.49
N PHE A 108 -3.64 4.85 3.54
CA PHE A 108 -3.01 5.69 4.56
C PHE A 108 -4.08 6.12 5.59
N PRO A 109 -4.24 5.39 6.72
CA PRO A 109 -5.34 5.64 7.65
C PRO A 109 -5.32 7.06 8.23
N ASP A 110 -4.12 7.56 8.53
CA ASP A 110 -3.91 8.91 9.09
C ASP A 110 -4.18 10.03 8.08
N SER A 111 -4.26 9.70 6.79
CA SER A 111 -4.58 10.67 5.74
C SER A 111 -6.05 10.68 5.38
N LEU A 112 -6.90 9.81 5.93
CA LEU A 112 -8.33 9.77 5.61
C LEU A 112 -9.02 11.08 6.04
N LEU A 113 -9.81 11.65 5.13
CA LEU A 113 -10.61 12.86 5.39
C LEU A 113 -12.09 12.54 5.57
N VAL A 114 -12.84 13.49 6.13
CA VAL A 114 -14.31 13.37 6.28
C VAL A 114 -14.97 12.90 4.99
N GLY A 115 -15.81 11.87 5.11
CA GLY A 115 -16.47 11.20 3.99
C GLY A 115 -15.74 9.96 3.49
N GLU A 116 -14.44 9.83 3.77
CA GLU A 116 -13.65 8.63 3.51
C GLU A 116 -13.73 7.67 4.71
N ARG A 117 -13.80 6.37 4.43
CA ARG A 117 -13.81 5.33 5.47
C ARG A 117 -13.33 3.97 4.97
N VAL A 118 -12.83 3.19 5.91
CA VAL A 118 -12.47 1.79 5.73
C VAL A 118 -13.23 0.96 6.75
N HIS A 119 -13.99 0.00 6.27
CA HIS A 119 -14.72 -0.96 7.10
C HIS A 119 -14.09 -2.34 6.94
N ILE A 120 -13.61 -2.92 8.04
CA ILE A 120 -12.93 -4.21 8.11
C ILE A 120 -13.86 -5.22 8.77
N MET A 121 -14.11 -6.34 8.10
CA MET A 121 -15.00 -7.38 8.58
C MET A 121 -14.46 -8.78 8.30
N ASP A 122 -14.73 -9.74 9.19
CA ASP A 122 -14.57 -11.16 8.88
C ASP A 122 -15.90 -11.77 8.42
N GLU A 123 -15.86 -12.98 7.89
CA GLU A 123 -17.07 -13.69 7.41
C GLU A 123 -18.05 -13.99 8.55
N SER A 124 -17.55 -14.16 9.77
CA SER A 124 -18.40 -14.48 10.93
C SER A 124 -19.05 -13.25 11.57
N GLY A 125 -18.65 -12.04 11.18
CA GLY A 125 -19.08 -10.76 11.75
C GLY A 125 -18.54 -10.49 13.16
N ARG A 126 -17.62 -11.32 13.68
CA ARG A 126 -16.96 -11.13 14.99
C ARG A 126 -15.95 -10.00 14.95
N ILE A 127 -15.27 -9.85 13.82
CA ILE A 127 -14.42 -8.71 13.55
C ILE A 127 -15.26 -7.74 12.75
N ASN A 128 -15.45 -6.55 13.31
CA ASN A 128 -16.24 -5.48 12.71
C ASN A 128 -15.67 -4.15 13.21
N ALA A 129 -14.76 -3.57 12.43
CA ALA A 129 -14.03 -2.36 12.80
C ALA A 129 -14.11 -1.32 11.69
N GLN A 130 -14.21 -0.05 12.06
CA GLN A 130 -14.30 1.06 11.12
C GLN A 130 -13.24 2.12 11.44
N ILE A 131 -12.62 2.63 10.38
CA ILE A 131 -11.74 3.79 10.43
C ILE A 131 -12.41 4.88 9.60
N ASP A 132 -12.79 5.97 10.25
CA ASP A 132 -13.36 7.15 9.61
C ASP A 132 -12.30 8.22 9.44
N GLY A 133 -12.35 8.91 8.30
CA GLY A 133 -11.49 10.07 8.07
C GLY A 133 -11.86 11.26 8.94
N LEU A 134 -10.85 12.08 9.23
CA LEU A 134 -10.94 13.20 10.15
C LEU A 134 -10.97 14.53 9.41
N ILE A 135 -11.39 15.59 10.10
CA ILE A 135 -11.22 16.95 9.59
C ILE A 135 -9.73 17.29 9.69
N PRO A 136 -9.07 17.71 8.60
CA PRO A 136 -7.65 18.04 8.66
C PRO A 136 -7.47 19.29 9.51
N ILE A 137 -6.64 19.21 10.54
CA ILE A 137 -6.23 20.37 11.32
C ILE A 137 -5.29 21.21 10.43
N PRO A 138 -5.56 22.50 10.19
CA PRO A 138 -4.67 23.33 9.39
C PRO A 138 -3.28 23.36 10.01
N VAL A 139 -2.26 22.96 9.25
CA VAL A 139 -0.87 23.17 9.67
C VAL A 139 -0.61 24.67 9.59
N ILE A 140 -0.62 25.34 10.74
CA ILE A 140 -0.17 26.74 10.82
C ILE A 140 1.30 26.73 10.45
N ALA A 141 1.62 27.26 9.27
CA ALA A 141 2.98 27.40 8.79
C ALA A 141 3.76 28.22 9.82
N ARG A 142 4.63 27.57 10.60
CA ARG A 142 5.65 28.27 11.38
C ARG A 142 6.64 28.86 10.38
N THR A 143 6.48 30.14 10.09
CA THR A 143 7.52 30.97 9.47
C THR A 143 8.81 30.78 10.26
N ARG A 144 9.77 30.04 9.69
CA ARG A 144 11.15 30.07 10.16
C ARG A 144 11.70 31.43 9.79
N SER A 145 11.82 32.32 10.77
CA SER A 145 12.68 33.49 10.65
C SER A 145 14.12 33.01 10.50
N SER A 146 14.73 33.45 9.40
CA SER A 146 16.15 33.35 9.04
C SER A 146 17.09 33.80 10.15
#